data_AF-A0A2U2PJJ2-F1
#
_entry.id   AF-A0A2U2PJJ2-F1
#
_cell.length_a   1.000
_cell.length_b   1.000
_cell.length_c   1.000
_cell.angle_alpha   90.00
_cell.angle_beta   90.00
_cell.angle_gamma   90.00
#
_symmetry.space_group_name_H-M   'P 1'
#
loop_
_entity.id
_entity.type
_entity.pdbx_description
1 polymer ?
#
loop_
_entity_poly.entity_id
_entity_poly.type
_entity_poly.pdbx_seq_one_letter_code
_entity_poly.pdbx_strand_id
1 'polypeptide(L)'
;MKIIRQILGCVLILPVSASYIFAQTLTDSTFVARAEQHISEIYAGQLNSGARIYNGKMYRPLLNLDNGGHTLFQSNQYSRGSIVYEGRIYKDLNLMYDLFRDQLVLLNYDKVGGIIIWPQYVDSFSIHQHKFIHIKPDSSPHTGFPPGYYDLIYDGKTRLLAKRTKTISETADEYKVKKNISEKSKYYILKDSAYTQVKSKKDLLKLLHRTQNENQNYIKKEHLDFKKNFEDSMVRLLSHHDSIPPNL
;
A
#
# COMPACT_ATOMS: atom_id res chain seq x y z
N MET A 1 7.59 4.79 96.35
CA MET A 1 7.29 3.54 97.08
C MET A 1 6.92 2.47 96.07
N LYS A 2 7.70 1.36 96.00
CA LYS A 2 7.38 -0.04 95.61
C LYS A 2 6.22 -0.29 94.59
N ILE A 3 6.26 -1.19 93.60
CA ILE A 3 7.09 -2.34 93.22
C ILE A 3 6.65 -2.80 91.80
N ILE A 4 7.63 -3.28 91.04
CA ILE A 4 7.66 -4.22 89.90
C ILE A 4 6.41 -5.11 89.67
N ARG A 5 5.99 -5.26 88.41
CA ARG A 5 5.80 -6.60 87.79
C ARG A 5 5.80 -6.56 86.26
N GLN A 6 6.82 -7.22 85.70
CA GLN A 6 6.95 -7.59 84.30
C GLN A 6 5.87 -8.62 83.91
N ILE A 7 5.27 -8.47 82.73
CA ILE A 7 4.71 -9.60 81.98
C ILE A 7 5.22 -9.51 80.55
N LEU A 8 5.85 -10.61 80.18
CA LEU A 8 6.49 -10.98 78.93
C LEU A 8 5.40 -11.16 77.86
N GLY A 9 5.45 -10.38 76.78
CA GLY A 9 4.59 -10.55 75.61
C GLY A 9 5.45 -10.72 74.36
N CYS A 10 5.60 -11.94 73.87
CA CYS A 10 6.21 -12.23 72.57
C CYS A 10 5.34 -11.64 71.47
N VAL A 11 5.76 -10.51 70.90
CA VAL A 11 5.17 -9.95 69.67
C VAL A 11 5.83 -10.62 68.47
N LEU A 12 5.08 -11.49 67.81
CA LEU A 12 5.45 -12.08 66.52
C LEU A 12 5.24 -11.02 65.43
N ILE A 13 6.31 -10.34 65.01
CA ILE A 13 6.25 -9.38 63.90
C ILE A 13 6.41 -10.17 62.59
N LEU A 14 5.30 -10.42 61.91
CA LEU A 14 5.31 -10.89 60.51
C LEU A 14 5.54 -9.68 59.59
N PRO A 15 6.60 -9.64 58.78
CA PRO A 15 6.76 -8.59 57.79
C PRO A 15 5.76 -8.83 56.66
N VAL A 16 4.73 -7.98 56.58
CA VAL A 16 3.89 -7.89 55.39
C VAL A 16 4.72 -7.22 54.31
N SER A 17 5.41 -8.01 53.49
CA SER A 17 5.95 -7.52 52.23
C SER A 17 4.76 -7.18 51.32
N ALA A 18 4.48 -5.89 51.16
CA ALA A 18 3.56 -5.39 50.16
C ALA A 18 4.15 -5.66 48.78
N SER A 19 3.84 -6.84 48.23
CA SER A 19 4.09 -7.13 46.82
C SER A 19 3.14 -6.27 46.01
N TYR A 20 3.66 -5.19 45.42
CA TYR A 20 2.96 -4.46 44.37
C TYR A 20 2.81 -5.39 43.18
N ILE A 21 1.68 -6.09 43.09
CA ILE A 21 1.29 -6.83 41.90
C ILE A 21 0.95 -5.78 40.85
N PHE A 22 1.93 -5.43 40.01
CA PHE A 22 1.65 -4.80 38.74
C PHE A 22 0.92 -5.84 37.88
N ALA A 23 -0.41 -5.80 37.90
CA ALA A 23 -1.22 -6.44 36.89
C ALA A 23 -0.91 -5.74 35.56
N GLN A 24 0.05 -6.25 34.81
CA GLN A 24 0.20 -5.84 33.42
C GLN A 24 -1.03 -6.37 32.68
N THR A 25 -1.99 -5.50 32.41
CA THR A 25 -2.95 -5.72 31.34
C THR A 25 -2.18 -5.67 30.04
N LEU A 26 -1.51 -6.77 29.72
CA LEU A 26 -1.09 -7.09 28.36
C LEU A 26 -2.39 -7.31 27.59
N THR A 27 -3.01 -6.22 27.14
CA THR A 27 -4.00 -6.29 26.09
C THR A 27 -3.22 -6.87 24.91
N ASP A 28 -3.39 -8.17 24.67
CA ASP A 28 -2.69 -8.87 23.61
C ASP A 28 -3.08 -8.19 22.30
N SER A 29 -2.21 -7.33 21.78
CA SER A 29 -2.45 -6.53 20.57
C SER A 29 -2.81 -7.43 19.40
N THR A 30 -2.39 -8.70 19.42
CA THR A 30 -2.72 -9.69 18.41
C THR A 30 -4.15 -10.22 18.56
N PHE A 31 -4.65 -10.38 19.79
CA PHE A 31 -6.04 -10.74 20.06
C PHE A 31 -6.99 -9.60 19.69
N VAL A 32 -6.67 -8.37 20.08
CA VAL A 32 -7.47 -7.19 19.71
C VAL A 32 -7.50 -7.01 18.19
N ALA A 33 -6.35 -7.08 17.51
CA ALA A 33 -6.29 -6.98 16.06
C ALA A 33 -7.07 -8.10 15.35
N ARG A 34 -7.01 -9.35 15.85
CA ARG A 34 -7.80 -10.47 15.31
C ARG A 34 -9.30 -10.27 15.54
N ALA A 35 -9.70 -9.79 16.72
CA ALA A 35 -11.09 -9.49 17.03
C ALA A 35 -11.61 -8.38 16.12
N GLU A 36 -10.85 -7.30 15.91
CA GLU A 36 -11.23 -6.21 14.98
C GLU A 36 -11.31 -6.67 13.53
N GLN A 37 -10.41 -7.55 13.09
CA GLN A 37 -10.47 -8.15 11.75
C GLN A 37 -11.69 -9.05 11.59
N HIS A 38 -11.95 -9.93 12.55
CA HIS A 38 -13.09 -10.83 12.52
C HIS A 38 -14.42 -10.07 12.55
N ILE A 39 -14.50 -9.02 13.37
CA ILE A 39 -15.62 -8.07 13.38
C ILE A 39 -15.77 -7.43 12.00
N SER A 40 -14.69 -6.95 11.36
CA SER A 40 -14.79 -6.31 10.04
C SER A 40 -15.25 -7.27 8.93
N GLU A 41 -14.81 -8.53 8.95
CA GLU A 41 -15.27 -9.59 8.04
C GLU A 41 -16.77 -9.89 8.21
N ILE A 42 -17.25 -9.98 9.45
CA ILE A 42 -18.68 -10.17 9.75
C ILE A 42 -19.50 -8.93 9.37
N TYR A 43 -19.02 -7.73 9.69
CA TYR A 43 -19.69 -6.46 9.37
C TYR A 43 -19.87 -6.28 7.86
N ALA A 44 -18.85 -6.60 7.05
CA ALA A 44 -18.95 -6.52 5.58
C ALA A 44 -19.91 -7.58 5.00
N GLY A 45 -19.89 -8.81 5.54
CA GLY A 45 -20.73 -9.91 5.07
C GLY A 45 -22.21 -9.78 5.44
N GLN A 46 -22.54 -9.11 6.55
CA GLN A 46 -23.92 -9.02 7.07
C GLN A 46 -24.64 -7.71 6.72
N LEU A 47 -23.94 -6.58 6.55
CA LEU A 47 -24.59 -5.26 6.44
C LEU A 47 -24.92 -4.81 5.01
N ASN A 48 -24.53 -5.50 3.94
CA ASN A 48 -24.81 -5.09 2.55
C ASN A 48 -24.59 -3.57 2.32
N SER A 49 -25.65 -2.77 2.34
CA SER A 49 -25.66 -1.30 2.19
C SER A 49 -25.17 -0.49 3.39
N GLY A 50 -25.12 -1.08 4.59
CA GLY A 50 -24.78 -0.38 5.83
C GLY A 50 -23.27 -0.19 6.07
N ALA A 51 -22.43 -0.97 5.39
CA ALA A 51 -20.98 -0.82 5.51
C ALA A 51 -20.51 0.44 4.76
N ARG A 52 -19.75 1.31 5.44
CA ARG A 52 -19.28 2.61 4.90
C ARG A 52 -18.53 2.49 3.58
N ILE A 53 -17.87 1.35 3.32
CA ILE A 53 -17.15 1.09 2.06
C ILE A 53 -18.08 1.08 0.83
N TYR A 54 -19.37 0.78 1.01
CA TYR A 54 -20.38 0.81 -0.05
C TYR A 54 -21.03 2.19 -0.27
N ASN A 55 -20.61 3.21 0.50
CA ASN A 55 -21.11 4.57 0.33
C ASN A 55 -20.21 5.34 -0.66
N GLY A 56 -20.37 5.08 -1.96
CA GLY A 56 -19.60 5.69 -3.03
C GLY A 56 -20.48 6.30 -4.13
N LYS A 57 -19.87 7.09 -5.02
CA LYS A 57 -20.56 7.60 -6.22
C LYS A 57 -20.61 6.51 -7.29
N MET A 58 -21.71 6.40 -8.03
CA MET A 58 -21.80 5.47 -9.16
C MET A 58 -20.64 5.71 -10.16
N TYR A 59 -19.91 4.64 -10.47
CA TYR A 59 -18.85 4.65 -11.46
C TYR A 59 -19.45 4.67 -12.87
N ARG A 60 -18.93 5.57 -13.71
CA ARG A 60 -19.33 5.67 -15.13
C ARG A 60 -18.11 5.39 -16.00
N PRO A 61 -18.04 4.22 -16.67
CA PRO A 61 -16.92 3.89 -17.54
C PRO A 61 -16.89 4.87 -18.71
N LEU A 62 -15.69 5.17 -19.19
CA LEU A 62 -15.56 5.90 -20.44
C LEU A 62 -15.81 4.92 -21.61
N LEU A 63 -16.80 5.24 -22.43
CA LEU A 63 -17.22 4.42 -23.57
C LEU A 63 -16.66 4.96 -24.89
N ASN A 64 -16.83 4.18 -25.96
CA ASN A 64 -16.47 4.53 -27.34
C ASN A 64 -14.97 4.81 -27.53
N LEU A 65 -14.14 3.96 -26.94
CA LEU A 65 -12.71 3.94 -27.16
C LEU A 65 -12.41 2.98 -28.32
N ASP A 66 -11.55 3.39 -29.25
CA ASP A 66 -11.23 2.57 -30.42
C ASP A 66 -10.50 1.28 -30.00
N ASN A 67 -10.56 0.27 -30.87
CA ASN A 67 -9.85 -1.01 -30.74
C ASN A 67 -10.15 -1.79 -29.43
N GLY A 68 -11.36 -1.62 -28.87
CA GLY A 68 -11.73 -2.29 -27.62
C GLY A 68 -10.96 -1.80 -26.39
N GLY A 69 -10.35 -0.61 -26.48
CA GLY A 69 -9.59 -0.02 -25.38
C GLY A 69 -10.43 0.26 -24.13
N HIS A 70 -9.78 0.24 -22.96
CA HIS A 70 -10.39 0.62 -21.69
C HIS A 70 -9.40 1.37 -20.78
N THR A 71 -9.94 2.17 -19.87
CA THR A 71 -9.17 2.94 -18.87
C THR A 71 -8.74 2.11 -17.66
N LEU A 72 -9.25 0.88 -17.54
CA LEU A 72 -9.02 0.01 -16.39
C LEU A 72 -7.63 -0.65 -16.41
N PHE A 73 -7.04 -0.88 -15.24
CA PHE A 73 -5.77 -1.58 -15.04
C PHE A 73 -5.90 -3.05 -15.37
N GLN A 74 -5.09 -3.54 -16.32
CA GLN A 74 -4.99 -4.93 -16.81
C GLN A 74 -6.25 -5.56 -17.41
N SER A 75 -7.42 -5.42 -16.79
CA SER A 75 -8.68 -6.00 -17.24
C SER A 75 -9.82 -4.99 -17.13
N ASN A 76 -10.80 -5.09 -18.03
CA ASN A 76 -12.06 -4.35 -17.94
C ASN A 76 -13.16 -5.09 -17.19
N GLN A 77 -12.84 -6.24 -16.60
CA GLN A 77 -13.74 -7.05 -15.78
C GLN A 77 -13.40 -6.89 -14.30
N TYR A 78 -14.42 -6.98 -13.45
CA TYR A 78 -14.21 -7.07 -12.01
C TYR A 78 -13.34 -8.27 -11.66
N SER A 79 -12.37 -8.03 -10.79
CA SER A 79 -11.43 -9.05 -10.33
C SER A 79 -11.39 -9.07 -8.81
N ARG A 80 -11.18 -10.26 -8.25
CA ARG A 80 -11.07 -10.41 -6.80
C ARG A 80 -9.85 -9.67 -6.28
N GLY A 81 -10.04 -8.98 -5.16
CA GLY A 81 -9.02 -8.16 -4.52
C GLY A 81 -9.36 -7.86 -3.08
N SER A 82 -8.54 -7.02 -2.46
CA SER A 82 -8.74 -6.57 -1.09
C SER A 82 -8.50 -5.08 -0.96
N ILE A 83 -9.09 -4.45 0.06
CA ILE A 83 -8.91 -3.03 0.37
C ILE A 83 -8.59 -2.90 1.84
N VAL A 84 -7.56 -2.12 2.15
CA VAL A 84 -7.33 -1.56 3.48
C VAL A 84 -8.01 -0.19 3.52
N TYR A 85 -9.11 -0.11 4.26
CA TYR A 85 -9.98 1.05 4.36
C TYR A 85 -10.00 1.54 5.81
N GLU A 86 -9.42 2.70 6.08
CA GLU A 86 -9.22 3.26 7.43
C GLU A 86 -8.62 2.23 8.40
N GLY A 87 -7.55 1.55 7.98
CA GLY A 87 -6.87 0.49 8.74
C GLY A 87 -7.58 -0.88 8.77
N ARG A 88 -8.82 -1.00 8.29
CA ARG A 88 -9.58 -2.26 8.26
C ARG A 88 -9.40 -2.98 6.93
N ILE A 89 -9.19 -4.30 6.99
CA ILE A 89 -9.02 -5.12 5.79
C ILE A 89 -10.37 -5.68 5.36
N TYR A 90 -10.75 -5.39 4.11
CA TYR A 90 -11.88 -6.00 3.41
C TYR A 90 -11.33 -6.92 2.33
N LYS A 91 -11.60 -8.22 2.43
CA LYS A 91 -11.12 -9.24 1.49
C LYS A 91 -12.21 -9.65 0.52
N ASP A 92 -11.80 -10.36 -0.52
CA ASP A 92 -12.69 -10.97 -1.51
C ASP A 92 -13.67 -9.99 -2.16
N LEU A 93 -13.22 -8.75 -2.38
CA LEU A 93 -14.02 -7.73 -3.06
C LEU A 93 -13.88 -7.85 -4.57
N ASN A 94 -14.94 -7.53 -5.30
CA ASN A 94 -14.90 -7.41 -6.76
C ASN A 94 -14.49 -5.99 -7.14
N LEU A 95 -13.26 -5.82 -7.61
CA LEU A 95 -12.63 -4.52 -7.82
C LEU A 95 -12.30 -4.27 -9.30
N MET A 96 -12.26 -3.00 -9.67
CA MET A 96 -11.57 -2.49 -10.86
C MET A 96 -10.79 -1.24 -10.47
N TYR A 97 -9.78 -0.89 -11.24
CA TYR A 97 -9.00 0.33 -11.01
C TYR A 97 -8.89 1.14 -12.30
N ASP A 98 -9.53 2.31 -12.35
CA ASP A 98 -9.49 3.23 -13.49
C ASP A 98 -8.19 4.05 -13.46
N LEU A 99 -7.25 3.73 -14.35
CA LEU A 99 -5.95 4.40 -14.49
C LEU A 99 -6.04 5.77 -15.16
N PHE A 100 -7.16 6.10 -15.81
CA PHE A 100 -7.36 7.42 -16.41
C PHE A 100 -7.77 8.46 -15.36
N ARG A 101 -8.60 8.04 -14.38
CA ARG A 101 -9.10 8.93 -13.32
C ARG A 101 -8.47 8.70 -11.94
N ASP A 102 -7.61 7.70 -11.81
CA ASP A 102 -7.04 7.25 -10.53
C ASP A 102 -8.13 6.86 -9.52
N GLN A 103 -9.12 6.08 -9.96
CA GLN A 103 -10.31 5.72 -9.17
C GLN A 103 -10.38 4.22 -8.91
N LEU A 104 -10.46 3.86 -7.63
CA LEU A 104 -10.76 2.49 -7.19
C LEU A 104 -12.28 2.27 -7.24
N VAL A 105 -12.70 1.24 -7.99
CA VAL A 105 -14.10 0.89 -8.20
C VAL A 105 -14.38 -0.44 -7.52
N LEU A 106 -15.46 -0.47 -6.73
CA LEU A 106 -15.99 -1.67 -6.09
C LEU A 106 -17.33 -2.01 -6.72
N LEU A 107 -17.55 -3.28 -7.06
CA LEU A 107 -18.89 -3.74 -7.41
C LEU A 107 -19.80 -3.59 -6.19
N ASN A 108 -20.91 -2.88 -6.36
CA ASN A 108 -21.84 -2.63 -5.29
C ASN A 108 -22.50 -3.94 -4.79
N TYR A 109 -23.03 -3.93 -3.56
CA TYR A 109 -23.64 -5.11 -2.94
C TYR A 109 -24.84 -5.65 -3.73
N ASP A 110 -25.58 -4.77 -4.42
CA ASP A 110 -26.71 -5.10 -5.28
C ASP A 110 -26.29 -5.75 -6.61
N LYS A 111 -24.99 -5.77 -6.92
CA LYS A 111 -24.37 -6.28 -8.16
C LYS A 111 -24.85 -5.58 -9.43
N VAL A 112 -25.50 -4.42 -9.33
CA VAL A 112 -26.04 -3.68 -10.49
C VAL A 112 -24.96 -2.83 -11.14
N GLY A 113 -24.06 -2.25 -10.35
CA GLY A 113 -23.05 -1.34 -10.86
C GLY A 113 -21.86 -1.15 -9.94
N GLY A 114 -20.84 -0.48 -10.46
CA GLY A 114 -19.67 -0.09 -9.70
C GLY A 114 -19.91 1.20 -8.92
N ILE A 115 -19.30 1.30 -7.76
CA ILE A 115 -19.18 2.53 -6.99
C ILE A 115 -17.71 2.91 -6.86
N ILE A 116 -17.44 4.21 -6.96
CA ILE A 116 -16.12 4.78 -6.71
C ILE A 116 -15.96 4.91 -5.20
N ILE A 117 -14.92 4.27 -4.67
CA ILE A 117 -14.57 4.41 -3.26
C ILE A 117 -13.88 5.75 -3.05
N TRP A 118 -14.32 6.45 -2.02
CA TRP A 118 -13.75 7.71 -1.58
C TRP A 118 -12.25 7.54 -1.23
N PRO A 119 -11.34 8.19 -1.97
CA PRO A 119 -9.91 7.93 -1.85
C PRO A 119 -9.35 8.27 -0.46
N GLN A 120 -9.90 9.26 0.24
CA GLN A 120 -9.42 9.66 1.56
C GLN A 120 -9.48 8.55 2.62
N TYR A 121 -10.33 7.55 2.41
CA TYR A 121 -10.50 6.41 3.31
C TYR A 121 -9.74 5.16 2.86
N VAL A 122 -9.18 5.15 1.65
CA VAL A 122 -8.40 4.03 1.13
C VAL A 122 -6.94 4.23 1.53
N ASP A 123 -6.38 3.28 2.26
CA ASP A 123 -4.95 3.27 2.59
C ASP A 123 -4.14 2.45 1.57
N SER A 124 -4.67 1.29 1.16
CA SER A 124 -4.12 0.46 0.10
C SER A 124 -5.16 -0.50 -0.46
N PHE A 125 -4.88 -1.11 -1.62
CA PHE A 125 -5.68 -2.20 -2.16
C PHE A 125 -4.82 -3.19 -2.92
N SER A 126 -5.34 -4.40 -3.13
CA SER A 126 -4.74 -5.39 -4.01
C SER A 126 -5.70 -5.82 -5.10
N ILE A 127 -5.19 -5.92 -6.32
CA ILE A 127 -5.92 -6.40 -7.50
C ILE A 127 -4.93 -6.97 -8.51
N HIS A 128 -5.27 -8.06 -9.17
CA HIS A 128 -4.41 -8.71 -10.17
C HIS A 128 -2.99 -9.04 -9.69
N GLN A 129 -2.83 -9.44 -8.42
CA GLN A 129 -1.52 -9.72 -7.77
C GLN A 129 -0.64 -8.48 -7.59
N HIS A 130 -1.15 -7.28 -7.85
CA HIS A 130 -0.51 -6.01 -7.52
C HIS A 130 -1.04 -5.46 -6.21
N LYS A 131 -0.19 -4.75 -5.46
CA LYS A 131 -0.56 -4.02 -4.25
C LYS A 131 -0.35 -2.54 -4.50
N PHE A 132 -1.43 -1.77 -4.46
CA PHE A 132 -1.39 -0.32 -4.59
C PHE A 132 -1.47 0.33 -3.22
N ILE A 133 -0.54 1.25 -2.92
CA ILE A 133 -0.57 2.10 -1.74
C ILE A 133 -1.07 3.50 -2.10
N HIS A 134 -1.82 4.13 -1.20
CA HIS A 134 -2.30 5.49 -1.41
C HIS A 134 -1.34 6.51 -0.81
N ILE A 135 -0.74 7.35 -1.67
CA ILE A 135 0.00 8.53 -1.26
C ILE A 135 -1.00 9.67 -1.11
N LYS A 136 -1.35 10.01 0.14
CA LYS A 136 -2.32 11.07 0.45
C LYS A 136 -1.71 12.46 0.13
N PRO A 137 -2.53 13.49 -0.22
CA PRO A 137 -2.04 14.82 -0.60
C PRO A 137 -1.17 15.52 0.47
N ASP A 138 -1.51 15.32 1.74
CA ASP A 138 -0.78 15.81 2.91
C ASP A 138 0.55 15.08 3.16
N SER A 139 0.64 13.82 2.72
CA SER A 139 1.85 12.99 2.81
C SER A 139 2.77 13.10 1.59
N SER A 140 2.41 13.89 0.57
CA SER A 140 3.23 14.15 -0.62
C SER A 140 4.26 15.25 -0.28
N PRO A 141 5.53 14.91 -0.02
CA PRO A 141 6.42 15.85 0.66
C PRO A 141 7.01 16.91 -0.28
N HIS A 142 6.97 16.73 -1.61
CA HIS A 142 7.76 17.56 -2.54
C HIS A 142 7.15 17.69 -3.94
N THR A 143 7.51 18.80 -4.61
CA THR A 143 7.35 19.00 -6.05
C THR A 143 7.92 17.81 -6.84
N GLY A 144 7.07 17.05 -7.55
CA GLY A 144 7.49 15.94 -8.42
C GLY A 144 7.04 14.55 -7.98
N PHE A 145 6.47 14.39 -6.79
CA PHE A 145 5.87 13.13 -6.31
C PHE A 145 4.37 13.32 -6.02
N PRO A 146 3.50 13.34 -7.05
CA PRO A 146 2.09 13.68 -6.87
C PRO A 146 1.33 12.66 -6.01
N PRO A 147 0.24 13.05 -5.35
CA PRO A 147 -0.60 12.11 -4.61
C PRO A 147 -1.34 11.11 -5.53
N GLY A 148 -1.95 10.11 -4.91
CA GLY A 148 -2.80 9.10 -5.54
C GLY A 148 -2.30 7.67 -5.31
N TYR A 149 -2.79 6.71 -6.10
CA TYR A 149 -2.40 5.31 -5.93
C TYR A 149 -1.11 4.96 -6.66
N TYR A 150 -0.24 4.19 -6.00
CA TYR A 150 1.06 3.74 -6.50
C TYR A 150 1.19 2.24 -6.32
N ASP A 151 1.57 1.53 -7.38
CA ASP A 151 1.87 0.11 -7.33
C ASP A 151 3.18 -0.13 -6.58
N LEU A 152 3.15 -0.94 -5.53
CA LEU A 152 4.31 -1.32 -4.72
C LEU A 152 4.98 -2.54 -5.36
N ILE A 153 6.00 -2.28 -6.16
CA ILE A 153 6.68 -3.30 -6.97
C ILE A 153 7.73 -4.05 -6.16
N TYR A 154 8.45 -3.35 -5.28
CA TYR A 154 9.49 -3.92 -4.42
C TYR A 154 9.50 -3.20 -3.07
N ASP A 155 9.56 -3.97 -1.99
CA ASP A 155 9.40 -3.51 -0.61
C ASP A 155 10.56 -3.98 0.27
N GLY A 156 11.79 -3.57 -0.07
CA GLY A 156 13.01 -3.88 0.67
C GLY A 156 13.47 -2.72 1.57
N LYS A 157 14.80 -2.63 1.80
CA LYS A 157 15.41 -1.45 2.44
C LYS A 157 15.19 -0.21 1.59
N THR A 158 15.21 -0.39 0.27
CA THR A 158 14.70 0.57 -0.70
C THR A 158 13.33 0.10 -1.21
N ARG A 159 12.42 1.03 -1.49
CA ARG A 159 11.09 0.69 -2.05
C ARG A 159 10.95 1.21 -3.48
N LEU A 160 10.48 0.36 -4.39
CA LEU A 160 10.15 0.74 -5.77
C LEU A 160 8.64 0.88 -5.89
N LEU A 161 8.21 2.07 -6.31
CA LEU A 161 6.83 2.40 -6.58
C LEU A 161 6.64 2.75 -8.06
N ALA A 162 5.52 2.34 -8.65
CA ALA A 162 5.12 2.74 -9.98
C ALA A 162 3.78 3.50 -9.96
N LYS A 163 3.78 4.74 -10.47
CA LYS A 163 2.55 5.45 -10.81
C LYS A 163 2.12 5.03 -12.21
N ARG A 164 1.08 4.20 -12.29
CA ARG A 164 0.48 3.74 -13.54
C ARG A 164 -0.61 4.72 -13.97
N THR A 165 -0.67 5.05 -15.26
CA THR A 165 -1.64 6.01 -15.79
C THR A 165 -2.01 5.66 -17.20
N LYS A 166 -3.29 5.77 -17.55
CA LYS A 166 -3.73 5.76 -18.94
C LYS A 166 -4.07 7.18 -19.38
N THR A 167 -3.66 7.54 -20.59
CA THR A 167 -3.99 8.83 -21.22
C THR A 167 -4.72 8.59 -22.53
N ILE A 168 -5.61 9.51 -22.87
CA ILE A 168 -6.41 9.46 -24.07
C ILE A 168 -6.00 10.60 -24.98
N SER A 169 -5.71 10.28 -26.23
CA SER A 169 -5.41 11.26 -27.27
C SER A 169 -6.39 11.09 -28.41
N GLU A 170 -6.89 12.21 -28.92
CA GLU A 170 -7.76 12.23 -30.08
C GLU A 170 -6.93 12.50 -31.34
N THR A 171 -7.20 11.75 -32.40
CA THR A 171 -6.59 11.97 -33.71
C THR A 171 -7.70 12.04 -34.74
N ALA A 172 -7.74 13.14 -35.49
CA ALA A 172 -8.66 13.26 -36.61
C ALA A 172 -8.16 12.40 -37.77
N ASP A 173 -9.05 11.58 -38.31
CA ASP A 173 -8.90 10.87 -39.58
C ASP A 173 -9.98 11.40 -40.55
N GLU A 174 -9.85 11.17 -41.86
CA GLU A 174 -10.68 11.78 -42.91
C GLU A 174 -12.19 11.64 -42.67
N TYR A 175 -12.62 10.60 -41.94
CA TYR A 175 -14.04 10.27 -41.72
C TYR A 175 -14.46 10.15 -40.26
N LYS A 176 -13.54 10.23 -39.28
CA LYS A 176 -13.86 10.12 -37.85
C LYS A 176 -12.76 10.62 -36.91
N VAL A 177 -13.15 11.00 -35.70
CA VAL A 177 -12.23 11.20 -34.58
C VAL A 177 -11.91 9.85 -33.93
N LYS A 178 -10.64 9.46 -33.91
CA LYS A 178 -10.16 8.27 -33.21
C LYS A 178 -9.69 8.62 -31.81
N LYS A 179 -10.13 7.87 -30.80
CA LYS A 179 -9.70 7.97 -29.40
C LYS A 179 -8.70 6.85 -29.10
N ASN A 180 -7.43 7.22 -29.06
CA ASN A 180 -6.34 6.31 -28.75
C ASN A 180 -6.03 6.32 -27.25
N ILE A 181 -5.86 5.14 -26.66
CA ILE A 181 -5.42 4.97 -25.27
C ILE A 181 -3.95 4.61 -25.27
N SER A 182 -3.18 5.26 -24.40
CA SER A 182 -1.81 4.86 -24.09
C SER A 182 -1.63 4.71 -22.58
N GLU A 183 -0.93 3.66 -22.17
CA GLU A 183 -0.53 3.44 -20.78
C GLU A 183 0.91 3.91 -20.57
N LYS A 184 1.16 4.57 -19.45
CA LYS A 184 2.48 5.06 -19.04
C LYS A 184 2.69 4.77 -17.56
N SER A 185 3.92 4.39 -17.23
CA SER A 185 4.37 4.22 -15.84
C SER A 185 5.48 5.23 -15.52
N LYS A 186 5.38 5.87 -14.35
CA LYS A 186 6.49 6.62 -13.75
C LYS A 186 6.98 5.89 -12.51
N TYR A 187 8.29 5.72 -12.39
CA TYR A 187 8.90 4.96 -11.30
C TYR A 187 9.54 5.88 -10.27
N TYR A 188 9.39 5.50 -9.00
CA TYR A 188 9.87 6.25 -7.86
C TYR A 188 10.56 5.30 -6.89
N ILE A 189 11.71 5.71 -6.39
CA ILE A 189 12.42 4.99 -5.33
C ILE A 189 12.25 5.77 -4.03
N LEU A 190 11.82 5.08 -2.99
CA LEU A 190 11.94 5.57 -1.63
C LEU A 190 13.23 5.03 -1.00
N LYS A 191 14.11 5.96 -0.64
CA LYS A 191 15.37 5.69 0.06
C LYS A 191 15.63 6.84 1.03
N ASP A 192 16.06 6.54 2.25
CA ASP A 192 16.34 7.54 3.30
C ASP A 192 15.18 8.53 3.54
N SER A 193 13.94 8.02 3.52
CA SER A 193 12.69 8.79 3.64
C SER A 193 12.40 9.79 2.51
N ALA A 194 13.16 9.77 1.41
CA ALA A 194 12.94 10.62 0.24
C ALA A 194 12.46 9.82 -0.98
N TYR A 195 11.39 10.30 -1.62
CA TYR A 195 10.92 9.78 -2.89
C TYR A 195 11.64 10.46 -4.05
N THR A 196 12.31 9.68 -4.90
CA THR A 196 13.02 10.19 -6.09
C THR A 196 12.48 9.53 -7.35
N GLN A 197 12.08 10.32 -8.35
CA GLN A 197 11.68 9.78 -9.65
C GLN A 197 12.89 9.25 -10.41
N VAL A 198 12.80 8.01 -10.91
CA VAL A 198 13.83 7.36 -11.73
C VAL A 198 13.30 7.16 -13.14
N LYS A 199 14.02 7.70 -14.14
CA LYS A 199 13.62 7.64 -15.56
C LYS A 199 14.57 6.76 -16.38
N SER A 200 15.73 6.42 -15.83
CA SER A 200 16.77 5.70 -16.55
C SER A 200 17.69 4.91 -15.62
N LYS A 201 18.46 3.97 -16.20
CA LYS A 201 19.56 3.28 -15.52
C LYS A 201 20.55 4.25 -14.87
N LYS A 202 20.85 5.37 -15.54
CA LYS A 202 21.77 6.41 -15.05
C LYS A 202 21.23 7.07 -13.79
N ASP A 203 19.94 7.40 -13.76
CA ASP A 203 19.29 8.00 -12.60
C ASP A 203 19.31 7.04 -11.40
N LEU A 204 19.01 5.76 -11.64
CA LEU A 204 19.04 4.74 -10.58
C LEU A 204 20.44 4.57 -10.01
N LEU A 205 21.46 4.41 -10.85
CA LEU A 205 22.85 4.28 -10.37
C LEU A 205 23.33 5.53 -9.63
N LYS A 206 22.91 6.72 -10.06
CA LYS A 206 23.20 7.98 -9.35
C LYS A 206 22.54 8.00 -7.97
N LEU A 207 21.30 7.53 -7.85
CA LEU A 207 20.62 7.43 -6.56
C LEU A 207 21.34 6.43 -5.64
N LEU A 208 21.81 5.31 -6.21
CA LEU A 208 22.55 4.25 -5.52
C LEU A 208 24.09 4.47 -5.54
N HIS A 209 24.52 5.74 -5.52
CA HIS A 209 25.93 6.14 -5.70
C HIS A 209 26.92 5.39 -4.79
N ARG A 210 26.50 5.06 -3.56
CA ARG A 210 27.35 4.38 -2.58
C ARG A 210 27.85 3.00 -3.05
N THR A 211 27.00 2.23 -3.73
CA THR A 211 27.33 0.88 -4.21
C THR A 211 27.35 0.85 -5.74
N GLN A 212 27.71 1.98 -6.36
CA GLN A 212 27.57 2.16 -7.80
C GLN A 212 28.42 1.17 -8.59
N ASN A 213 29.64 0.86 -8.13
CA ASN A 213 30.56 -0.04 -8.82
C ASN A 213 30.08 -1.49 -8.75
N GLU A 214 29.64 -1.93 -7.58
CA GLU A 214 29.05 -3.25 -7.33
C GLU A 214 27.79 -3.43 -8.18
N ASN A 215 26.91 -2.44 -8.17
CA ASN A 215 25.70 -2.43 -8.98
C ASN A 215 26.00 -2.48 -10.48
N GLN A 216 27.00 -1.74 -10.96
CA GLN A 216 27.41 -1.79 -12.37
C GLN A 216 27.95 -3.18 -12.76
N ASN A 217 28.73 -3.81 -11.88
CA ASN A 217 29.23 -5.16 -12.10
C ASN A 217 28.10 -6.19 -12.12
N TYR A 218 27.15 -6.07 -11.19
CA TYR A 218 25.95 -6.91 -11.16
C TYR A 218 25.11 -6.77 -12.45
N ILE A 219 24.86 -5.54 -12.90
CA ILE A 219 24.14 -5.28 -14.17
C ILE A 219 24.79 -6.01 -15.35
N LYS A 220 26.13 -5.97 -15.42
CA LYS A 220 26.88 -6.63 -16.50
C LYS A 220 26.82 -8.16 -16.37
N LYS A 221 27.09 -8.68 -15.17
CA LYS A 221 27.11 -10.12 -14.88
C LYS A 221 25.77 -10.79 -15.13
N GLU A 222 24.69 -10.15 -14.70
CA GLU A 222 23.32 -10.68 -14.79
C GLU A 222 22.59 -10.27 -16.07
N HIS A 223 23.29 -9.55 -16.97
CA HIS A 223 22.77 -9.07 -18.24
C HIS A 223 21.44 -8.32 -18.12
N LEU A 224 21.32 -7.42 -17.14
CA LEU A 224 20.09 -6.65 -16.92
C LEU A 224 19.82 -5.69 -18.08
N ASP A 225 18.62 -5.79 -18.68
CA ASP A 225 18.20 -4.97 -19.81
C ASP A 225 17.24 -3.86 -19.39
N PHE A 226 17.81 -2.71 -19.03
CA PHE A 226 17.06 -1.48 -18.70
C PHE A 226 16.35 -0.83 -19.91
N LYS A 227 16.54 -1.32 -21.14
CA LYS A 227 15.81 -0.80 -22.31
C LYS A 227 14.53 -1.59 -22.56
N LYS A 228 14.61 -2.92 -22.47
CA LYS A 228 13.47 -3.82 -22.74
C LYS A 228 12.69 -4.17 -21.47
N ASN A 229 13.39 -4.43 -20.37
CA ASN A 229 12.84 -4.95 -19.12
C ASN A 229 13.12 -3.99 -17.97
N PHE A 230 12.73 -2.72 -18.12
CA PHE A 230 13.08 -1.66 -17.18
C PHE A 230 12.63 -1.93 -15.74
N GLU A 231 11.36 -2.30 -15.53
CA GLU A 231 10.80 -2.59 -14.20
C GLU A 231 11.50 -3.78 -13.52
N ASP A 232 11.57 -4.94 -14.20
CA ASP A 232 12.28 -6.13 -13.70
C ASP A 232 13.76 -5.85 -13.39
N SER A 233 14.44 -5.13 -14.29
CA SER A 233 15.85 -4.77 -14.09
C SER A 233 16.04 -3.87 -12.86
N MET A 234 15.10 -2.97 -12.57
CA MET A 234 15.12 -2.17 -11.33
C MET A 234 14.92 -3.05 -10.10
N VAL A 235 13.93 -3.96 -10.12
CA VAL A 235 13.68 -4.87 -8.99
C VAL A 235 14.91 -5.71 -8.66
N ARG A 236 15.51 -6.34 -9.68
CA ARG A 236 16.72 -7.16 -9.51
C ARG A 236 17.89 -6.34 -8.98
N LEU A 237 18.11 -5.14 -9.51
CA LEU A 237 19.19 -4.28 -9.06
C LEU A 237 18.99 -3.77 -7.62
N LEU A 238 17.77 -3.39 -7.25
CA LEU A 238 17.44 -2.92 -5.89
C LEU A 238 17.56 -4.05 -4.87
N SER A 239 17.09 -5.25 -5.22
CA SER A 239 17.27 -6.45 -4.40
C SER A 239 18.75 -6.74 -4.16
N HIS A 240 19.58 -6.65 -5.21
CA HIS A 240 21.03 -6.78 -5.05
C HIS A 240 21.62 -5.66 -4.18
N HIS A 241 21.28 -4.40 -4.45
CA HIS A 241 21.76 -3.25 -3.67
C HIS A 241 21.46 -3.41 -2.18
N ASP A 242 20.23 -3.79 -1.84
CA ASP A 242 19.78 -3.95 -0.46
C ASP A 242 20.50 -5.11 0.26
N SER A 243 21.02 -6.09 -0.48
CA SER A 243 21.82 -7.20 0.05
C SER A 243 23.25 -6.82 0.42
N ILE A 244 23.75 -5.68 -0.06
CA ILE A 244 25.11 -5.20 0.22
C ILE A 244 25.16 -4.62 1.65
N PRO A 245 26.10 -5.04 2.50
CA PRO A 245 26.25 -4.47 3.84
C PRO A 245 26.58 -2.97 3.79
N PRO A 246 26.10 -2.16 4.74
CA PRO A 246 26.37 -0.73 4.81
C PRO A 246 27.80 -0.38 5.26
N ASN A 247 28.75 -1.31 5.19
CA ASN A 247 30.15 -1.15 5.61
C ASN A 247 31.10 -1.60 4.48
N LEU A 248 31.09 -0.84 3.39
CA LEU A 248 32.19 -0.67 2.43
C LEU A 248 32.33 0.84 2.21
#